data_AF-A0A2T2TGK6-F1
#
_entry.id   AF-A0A2T2TGK6-F1
#
_cell.length_a   1.000
_cell.length_b   1.000
_cell.length_c   1.000
_cell.angle_alpha   90.00
_cell.angle_beta   90.00
_cell.angle_gamma   90.00
#
_symmetry.space_group_name_H-M   'P 1'
#
loop_
_entity.id
_entity.type
_entity.pdbx_description
1 polymer ?
#
loop_
_entity_poly.entity_id
_entity_poly.type
_entity_poly.pdbx_seq_one_letter_code
_entity_poly.pdbx_strand_id
1 'polypeptide(L)' 'MKHLVVVESPTKARTIREFLPDGFQVEASMGHIRDLPASADQIPAEHEDEDWARLGV' A
#
# COMPACT_ATOMS: atom_id res chain seq x y z
N MET A 1 -4.11 -21.57 10.85
CA MET A 1 -3.89 -20.13 10.54
C MET A 1 -3.03 -20.05 9.29
N LYS A 2 -3.26 -19.07 8.42
CA LYS A 2 -2.41 -18.82 7.26
C LYS A 2 -1.53 -17.59 7.54
N HIS A 3 -0.26 -17.64 7.17
CA HIS A 3 0.67 -16.52 7.29
C HIS A 3 0.57 -15.63 6.05
N LEU A 4 0.28 -14.34 6.22
CA LEU A 4 0.21 -13.38 5.13
C LEU A 4 1.60 -12.81 4.84
N VAL A 5 2.01 -12.84 3.57
CA VAL A 5 3.20 -12.20 3.05
C VAL A 5 2.76 -11.21 1.98
N VAL A 6 3.18 -9.95 2.11
CA VAL A 6 2.86 -8.89 1.14
C VAL A 6 4.14 -8.48 0.42
N VAL A 7 4.08 -8.39 -0.90
CA VAL A 7 5.21 -8.03 -1.78
C VAL A 7 4.82 -6.93 -2.76
N GLU A 8 5.77 -6.24 -3.38
CA GLU A 8 5.44 -5.05 -4.19
C GLU A 8 4.68 -5.36 -5.51
N SER A 9 4.94 -6.51 -6.15
CA SER A 9 4.51 -6.79 -7.51
C SER A 9 3.86 -8.18 -7.68
N PRO A 10 2.91 -8.33 -8.62
CA PRO A 10 2.26 -9.61 -8.88
C PRO A 10 3.22 -10.72 -9.30
N THR A 11 4.26 -10.39 -10.07
CA THR A 11 5.27 -11.35 -10.52
C THR A 11 6.04 -11.90 -9.33
N LYS A 12 6.51 -11.04 -8.41
CA LYS A 12 7.16 -11.49 -7.17
C LYS A 12 6.24 -12.38 -6.34
N ALA A 13 4.95 -12.03 -6.24
CA ALA A 13 3.98 -12.84 -5.49
C ALA A 13 3.86 -14.25 -6.08
N ARG A 14 3.75 -14.38 -7.42
CA ARG A 14 3.70 -15.68 -8.11
C ARG A 14 4.96 -16.50 -7.85
N THR A 15 6.13 -15.89 -8.02
CA THR A 15 7.42 -16.56 -7.80
C THR A 15 7.60 -17.02 -6.35
N ILE A 16 7.23 -16.20 -5.36
CA ILE A 16 7.39 -16.56 -3.94
C ILE A 16 6.40 -17.67 -3.52
N ARG A 17 5.20 -17.72 -4.11
CA ARG A 17 4.25 -18.84 -3.86
C ARG A 17 4.82 -20.19 -4.25
N GLU A 18 5.68 -20.26 -5.26
CA GLU A 18 6.32 -21.51 -5.70
C GLU A 18 7.38 -22.03 -4.70
N PHE A 19 7.91 -21.15 -3.84
CA PHE A 19 8.96 -21.50 -2.87
C PHE A 19 8.43 -21.79 -1.46
N LEU A 20 7.26 -21.25 -1.10
CA LEU A 20 6.71 -21.36 0.25
C LEU A 20 5.80 -22.59 0.39
N PRO A 21 5.84 -23.29 1.55
CA PRO A 21 4.95 -24.42 1.79
C PRO A 21 3.50 -23.98 1.97
N ASP A 22 2.59 -24.95 2.01
CA ASP A 22 1.19 -24.71 2.33
C ASP A 22 1.05 -24.00 3.69
N GLY A 23 0.10 -23.07 3.77
CA GLY A 23 -0.14 -22.24 4.96
C GLY A 23 0.33 -20.79 4.81
N PHE A 24 0.92 -20.42 3.68
CA PHE A 24 1.20 -19.02 3.34
C PHE A 24 0.17 -18.47 2.34
N GLN A 25 -0.21 -17.21 2.53
CA GLN A 25 -0.94 -16.40 1.56
C GLN A 25 -0.02 -15.27 1.11
N VAL A 26 0.25 -15.18 -0.20
CA VAL A 26 1.18 -14.18 -0.74
C VAL A 26 0.40 -13.23 -1.64
N GLU A 27 0.33 -11.95 -1.28
CA GLU A 27 -0.39 -10.91 -2.03
C GLU A 27 0.53 -9.77 -2.48
N ALA A 28 0.17 -9.10 -3.56
CA ALA A 28 0.91 -7.95 -4.07
C ALA A 28 0.27 -6.63 -3.58
N SER A 29 1.09 -5.67 -3.13
CA SER A 29 0.66 -4.32 -2.76
C SER A 29 0.44 -3.40 -3.96
N MET A 30 0.91 -3.81 -5.14
CA MET A 30 0.90 -3.00 -6.37
C MET A 30 1.68 -1.68 -6.21
N GLY A 31 2.76 -1.69 -5.42
CA GLY A 31 3.58 -0.51 -5.13
C GLY A 31 3.16 0.21 -3.85
N HIS A 32 3.26 1.55 -3.87
CA HIS A 32 2.87 2.42 -2.75
C HIS A 32 1.35 2.43 -2.57
N ILE A 33 0.90 2.27 -1.33
CA ILE A 33 -0.53 2.26 -0.97
C ILE A 33 -1.07 3.63 -0.52
N ARG A 34 -0.16 4.54 -0.15
CA ARG A 34 -0.45 5.89 0.31
C ARG A 34 0.70 6.80 -0.09
N ASP A 35 0.37 8.04 -0.34
CA ASP A 35 1.31 9.13 -0.59
C ASP A 35 0.76 10.41 0.05
N LEU A 36 1.55 11.47 0.04
CA LEU A 36 1.08 12.81 0.37
C LEU A 36 0.03 13.26 -0.67
N PRO A 37 -0.93 14.12 -0.28
CA PRO A 37 -1.89 14.70 -1.21
C PRO A 37 -1.16 15.42 -2.34
N ALA A 38 -1.45 15.05 -3.59
CA ALA A 38 -0.91 15.71 -4.78
C ALA A 38 -1.72 16.94 -5.19
N SER A 39 -2.89 17.12 -4.59
CA SER A 39 -3.81 18.24 -4.86
C SER A 39 -4.72 18.49 -3.65
N ALA A 40 -5.28 19.69 -3.55
CA ALA A 40 -6.07 20.11 -2.39
C ALA A 40 -7.35 19.28 -2.17
N ASP A 41 -7.92 18.73 -3.23
CA ASP A 41 -9.08 17.82 -3.18
C ASP A 41 -8.76 16.44 -2.60
N GLN A 42 -7.48 16.07 -2.50
CA GLN A 42 -7.05 14.82 -1.87
C GLN A 42 -6.81 14.97 -0.36
N ILE A 43 -6.90 16.19 0.18
CA ILE A 43 -6.77 16.44 1.62
C ILE A 43 -8.05 15.93 2.30
N PRO A 44 -7.96 15.07 3.33
CA PRO A 44 -9.12 14.63 4.08
C PRO A 44 -9.83 15.80 4.77
N ALA A 45 -11.17 15.77 4.81
CA ALA A 45 -11.99 16.82 5.44
C ALA A 45 -11.62 17.08 6.92
N GLU A 46 -11.09 16.08 7.62
CA GLU A 46 -10.60 16.24 9.01
C GLU A 46 -9.43 17.24 9.12
N HIS A 47 -8.63 17.36 8.05
CA HIS A 47 -7.38 18.13 8.05
C HIS A 47 -7.41 19.33 7.08
N GLU A 48 -8.55 19.64 6.45
CA GLU A 48 -8.62 20.66 5.38
C GLU A 48 -8.34 22.10 5.85
N ASP A 49 -8.65 22.37 7.11
CA ASP A 49 -8.50 23.66 7.78
C ASP A 49 -7.12 23.85 8.43
N GLU A 50 -6.27 22.81 8.43
CA GLU A 50 -4.95 22.91 9.03
C GLU A 50 -3.98 23.66 8.09
N ASP A 51 -3.27 24.65 8.65
CA ASP A 51 -2.34 25.50 7.89
C ASP A 51 -1.25 24.71 7.14
N TRP A 52 -0.89 23.53 7.66
CA TRP A 52 0.13 22.65 7.08
C TRP A 52 -0.41 21.63 6.08
N ALA A 53 -1.73 21.50 5.93
CA ALA A 53 -2.34 20.45 5.12
C ALA A 53 -2.00 20.53 3.63
N ARG A 54 -1.64 21.73 3.16
CA ARG A 54 -1.23 22.00 1.77
C ARG A 54 0.28 22.03 1.56
N LEU A 55 1.08 21.70 2.57
CA LEU A 55 2.54 21.83 2.50
C LEU A 55 3.18 20.93 1.41
N GLY A 56 2.52 19.80 1.09
CA GLY A 56 2.95 18.85 0.07
C GLY A 56 2.18 18.92 -1.26
N VAL A 57 1.23 19.85 -1.39
CA VAL A 57 0.46 20.10 -2.61
C VAL A 57 1.20 21.07 -3.53
#